data_AF-A0A830CXN1-F1
#
_entry.id   AF-A0A830CXN1-F1
#
_cell.length_a   1.000
_cell.length_b   1.000
_cell.length_c   1.000
_cell.angle_alpha   90.00
_cell.angle_beta   90.00
_cell.angle_gamma   90.00
#
_symmetry.space_group_name_H-M   'P 1'
#
loop_
_entity.id
_entity.type
_entity.pdbx_description
1 polymer ?
#
loop_
_entity_poly.entity_id
_entity_poly.type
_entity_poly.pdbx_seq_one_letter_code
_entity_poly.pdbx_strand_id
1 'polypeptide(L)'
;MEADQFRVNGYSEIEREKLNLVNSTYKTLEQLENYKNETIQFEQQRAINQVRQRIFQQALQGALGTLNSCLTTELHLRTISVNIGMLGSINIIRERIEQYNREVKIVNTGTVLQVGDGIARIHGLDEVMAGDGLMIQEGSSVKATGRIAQIPVSEAYLGRVINALAKPIDGRGEISASESRLIESPAPGIISRRSVYEPLQTGLIAIDRQTGKTAVATDTILNQQGQNVICGFMFGSGRDYGSFKMNGKIIYFH
;
A
#
# COMPACT_ATOMS: atom_id res chain seq x y z
N MET A 1 -22.60 -74.97 99.28
CA MET A 1 -22.91 -75.52 97.95
C MET A 1 -23.71 -74.52 97.10
N GLU A 2 -24.56 -73.67 97.67
CA GLU A 2 -25.33 -72.64 96.92
C GLU A 2 -24.50 -71.43 96.42
N ALA A 3 -23.49 -70.99 97.17
CA ALA A 3 -22.71 -69.79 96.81
C ALA A 3 -21.85 -69.95 95.54
N ASP A 4 -21.28 -71.13 95.30
CA ASP A 4 -20.46 -71.38 94.10
C ASP A 4 -21.32 -71.55 92.84
N GLN A 5 -22.53 -72.10 92.97
CA GLN A 5 -23.47 -72.24 91.86
C GLN A 5 -24.03 -70.88 91.42
N PHE A 6 -24.20 -69.94 92.36
CA PHE A 6 -24.58 -68.55 92.05
C PHE A 6 -23.46 -67.80 91.30
N ARG A 7 -22.20 -68.01 91.67
CA ARG A 7 -21.04 -67.41 90.99
C ARG A 7 -20.88 -67.94 89.57
N VAL A 8 -20.96 -69.26 89.36
CA VAL A 8 -20.84 -69.89 88.04
C VAL A 8 -21.97 -69.46 87.09
N ASN A 9 -23.21 -69.39 87.58
CA ASN A 9 -24.33 -68.90 86.78
C ASN A 9 -24.17 -67.41 86.41
N GLY A 10 -23.71 -66.57 87.35
CA GLY A 10 -23.44 -65.15 87.07
C GLY A 10 -22.35 -64.95 86.02
N TYR A 11 -21.26 -65.73 86.07
CA TYR A 11 -20.22 -65.68 85.03
C TYR A 11 -20.75 -66.12 83.65
N SER A 12 -21.59 -67.15 83.59
CA SER A 12 -22.20 -67.61 82.34
C SER A 12 -23.18 -66.60 81.73
N GLU A 13 -23.95 -65.89 82.56
CA GLU A 13 -24.85 -64.83 82.10
C GLU A 13 -24.08 -63.63 81.54
N ILE A 14 -23.03 -63.18 82.23
CA ILE A 14 -22.15 -62.10 81.77
C ILE A 14 -21.49 -62.46 80.44
N GLU A 15 -21.04 -63.71 80.27
CA GLU A 15 -20.40 -64.15 79.03
C GLU A 15 -21.39 -64.23 77.85
N ARG A 16 -22.64 -64.66 78.11
CA ARG A 16 -23.72 -64.62 77.12
C ARG A 16 -24.08 -63.19 76.74
N GLU A 17 -24.17 -62.29 77.71
CA GLU A 17 -24.46 -60.87 77.48
C GLU A 17 -23.34 -60.18 76.69
N LYS A 18 -22.08 -60.49 77.01
CA LYS A 18 -20.91 -60.04 76.24
C LYS A 18 -20.96 -60.53 74.79
N LEU A 19 -21.26 -61.81 74.55
CA LEU A 19 -21.36 -62.36 73.20
C LEU A 19 -22.52 -61.71 72.42
N ASN A 20 -23.67 -61.49 73.07
CA ASN A 20 -24.80 -60.79 72.48
C ASN A 20 -24.45 -59.34 72.13
N LEU A 21 -23.73 -58.64 73.01
CA LEU A 21 -23.27 -57.27 72.78
C LEU A 21 -22.28 -57.21 71.62
N VAL A 22 -21.34 -58.15 71.53
CA VAL A 22 -20.37 -58.23 70.42
C VAL A 22 -21.09 -58.48 69.10
N ASN A 23 -22.01 -59.44 69.06
CA ASN A 23 -22.77 -59.76 67.84
C ASN A 23 -23.68 -58.59 67.41
N SER A 24 -24.32 -57.92 68.38
CA SER A 24 -25.10 -56.70 68.12
C SER A 24 -24.24 -55.59 67.55
N THR A 25 -23.07 -55.34 68.16
CA THR A 25 -22.10 -54.34 67.71
C THR A 25 -21.61 -54.62 66.29
N TYR A 26 -21.27 -55.87 65.98
CA TYR A 26 -20.84 -56.28 64.64
C TYR A 26 -21.91 -56.00 63.59
N LYS A 27 -23.18 -56.35 63.89
CA LYS A 27 -24.31 -56.10 63.01
C LYS A 27 -24.55 -54.60 62.78
N THR A 28 -24.41 -53.77 63.80
CA THR A 28 -24.53 -52.31 63.66
C THR A 28 -23.39 -51.73 62.82
N LEU A 29 -22.16 -52.23 62.97
CA LEU A 29 -21.02 -51.79 62.17
C LEU A 29 -21.19 -52.15 60.69
N GLU A 30 -21.65 -53.36 60.39
CA GLU A 30 -21.95 -53.80 59.02
C GLU A 30 -23.04 -52.93 58.37
N GLN A 31 -24.10 -52.59 59.11
CA GLN A 31 -25.14 -51.68 58.64
C GLN A 31 -24.60 -50.27 58.38
N LEU A 32 -23.75 -49.76 59.26
CA LEU A 32 -23.13 -48.44 59.10
C LEU A 32 -22.19 -48.41 57.89
N GLU A 33 -21.41 -49.46 57.68
CA GLU A 33 -20.51 -49.61 56.55
C GLU A 33 -21.28 -49.65 55.22
N ASN A 34 -22.35 -50.44 55.15
CA ASN A 34 -23.22 -50.51 53.98
C ASN A 34 -23.88 -49.15 53.68
N TYR A 35 -24.43 -48.47 54.69
CA TYR A 35 -25.01 -47.14 54.54
C TYR A 35 -23.98 -46.12 54.02
N LYS A 36 -22.75 -46.16 54.55
CA LYS A 36 -21.67 -45.28 54.12
C LYS A 36 -21.27 -45.57 52.67
N ASN A 37 -21.19 -46.84 52.28
CA ASN A 37 -20.86 -47.25 50.91
C ASN A 37 -21.93 -46.78 49.91
N GLU A 38 -23.21 -46.93 50.23
CA GLU A 38 -24.33 -46.43 49.41
C GLU A 38 -24.29 -44.90 49.26
N THR A 39 -24.00 -44.19 50.35
CA THR A 39 -23.87 -42.72 50.34
C THR A 39 -22.73 -42.27 49.42
N ILE A 40 -21.56 -42.91 49.52
CA ILE A 40 -20.40 -42.61 48.67
C ILE A 40 -20.73 -42.85 47.19
N GLN A 41 -21.38 -43.98 46.87
CA GLN A 41 -21.79 -44.31 45.51
C GLN A 41 -22.75 -43.26 44.94
N PHE A 42 -23.73 -42.82 45.73
CA PHE A 42 -24.67 -41.78 45.32
C PHE A 42 -23.97 -40.44 45.02
N GLU A 43 -23.07 -40.00 45.91
CA GLU A 43 -22.32 -38.75 45.70
C GLU A 43 -21.40 -38.83 44.49
N GLN A 44 -20.72 -39.96 44.27
CA GLN A 44 -19.90 -40.19 43.08
C GLN A 44 -20.73 -40.09 41.80
N GLN A 45 -21.90 -40.75 41.76
CA GLN A 45 -22.76 -40.71 40.58
C GLN A 45 -23.28 -39.29 40.30
N ARG A 46 -23.59 -38.53 41.35
CA ARG A 46 -23.98 -37.12 41.22
C ARG A 46 -22.84 -36.27 40.63
N ALA A 47 -21.62 -36.42 41.14
CA ALA A 47 -20.45 -35.70 40.65
C ALA A 47 -20.15 -36.03 39.18
N ILE A 48 -20.19 -37.31 38.81
CA ILE A 48 -20.00 -37.77 37.44
C ILE A 48 -21.04 -37.14 36.50
N ASN A 49 -22.32 -37.15 36.90
CA ASN A 49 -23.40 -36.58 36.10
C ASN A 49 -23.23 -35.06 35.92
N GLN A 50 -22.81 -34.35 36.97
CA GLN A 50 -22.53 -32.91 36.90
C GLN A 50 -21.36 -32.60 35.94
N VAL A 51 -20.26 -33.34 36.03
CA VAL A 51 -19.10 -33.16 35.14
C VAL A 51 -19.47 -33.48 33.68
N ARG A 52 -20.20 -34.57 33.45
CA ARG A 52 -20.68 -34.97 32.11
C ARG A 52 -21.54 -33.88 31.48
N GLN A 53 -22.45 -33.27 32.24
CA GLN A 53 -23.26 -32.14 31.75
C GLN A 53 -22.41 -30.92 31.39
N ARG A 54 -21.41 -30.56 32.21
CA ARG A 54 -20.52 -29.42 31.91
C ARG A 54 -19.68 -29.64 30.66
N ILE A 55 -19.06 -30.80 30.52
CA ILE A 55 -18.23 -31.14 29.36
C ILE A 55 -19.08 -31.09 28.08
N PHE A 56 -20.30 -31.64 28.13
CA PHE A 56 -21.21 -31.63 26.99
C PHE A 56 -21.58 -30.19 26.56
N GLN A 57 -21.93 -29.33 27.53
CA GLN A 57 -22.25 -27.92 27.26
C GLN A 57 -21.06 -27.15 26.68
N GLN A 58 -19.85 -27.37 27.23
CA GLN A 58 -18.63 -26.74 26.72
C GLN A 58 -18.29 -27.18 25.30
N ALA A 59 -18.43 -28.48 25.00
CA ALA A 59 -18.22 -29.00 23.65
C ALA A 59 -19.21 -28.40 22.65
N LEU A 60 -20.48 -28.26 23.04
CA LEU A 60 -21.53 -27.68 22.20
C LEU A 60 -21.25 -26.19 21.91
N GLN A 61 -20.86 -25.41 22.93
CA GLN A 61 -20.49 -24.01 22.76
C GLN A 61 -19.25 -23.85 21.89
N GLY A 62 -18.24 -24.69 22.06
CA GLY A 62 -17.04 -24.69 21.22
C GLY A 62 -17.38 -24.95 19.75
N ALA A 63 -18.18 -25.99 19.47
CA ALA A 63 -18.61 -26.30 18.11
C ALA A 63 -19.43 -25.18 17.46
N LEU A 64 -20.35 -24.56 18.21
CA LEU A 64 -21.13 -23.40 17.76
C LEU A 64 -20.23 -22.19 17.46
N GLY A 65 -19.25 -21.91 18.31
CA GLY A 65 -18.27 -20.84 18.08
C GLY A 65 -17.46 -21.05 16.81
N THR A 66 -16.97 -22.29 16.59
CA THR A 66 -16.23 -22.65 15.37
C THR A 66 -17.11 -22.52 14.12
N LEU A 67 -18.33 -23.05 14.14
CA LEU A 67 -19.27 -22.94 13.03
C LEU A 67 -19.61 -21.48 12.71
N ASN A 68 -19.88 -20.68 13.74
CA ASN A 68 -20.23 -19.27 13.56
C ASN A 68 -19.03 -18.48 12.99
N SER A 69 -17.80 -18.78 13.42
CA SER A 69 -16.59 -18.17 12.82
C SER A 69 -16.42 -18.54 11.34
N CYS A 70 -16.73 -19.78 10.97
CA CYS A 70 -16.63 -20.29 9.60
C CYS A 70 -17.71 -19.72 8.67
N LEU A 71 -18.91 -19.48 9.20
CA LEU A 71 -20.07 -18.97 8.46
C LEU A 71 -20.16 -17.43 8.44
N THR A 72 -19.15 -16.71 8.95
CA THR A 72 -19.22 -15.25 8.98
C THR A 72 -19.29 -14.67 7.57
N THR A 73 -20.37 -13.94 7.30
CA THR A 73 -20.57 -13.14 6.08
C THR A 73 -19.41 -12.20 5.80
N GLU A 74 -18.63 -11.83 6.82
CA GLU A 74 -17.41 -11.04 6.69
C GLU A 74 -16.34 -11.71 5.80
N LEU A 75 -16.15 -13.04 5.88
CA LEU A 75 -15.18 -13.74 5.03
C LEU A 75 -15.61 -13.75 3.56
N HIS A 76 -16.91 -13.96 3.32
CA HIS A 76 -17.50 -13.88 1.99
C HIS A 76 -17.38 -12.46 1.42
N LEU A 77 -17.67 -11.43 2.21
CA LEU A 77 -17.56 -10.02 1.79
C LEU A 77 -16.12 -9.61 1.52
N ARG A 78 -15.15 -10.07 2.33
CA ARG A 78 -13.72 -9.86 2.06
C ARG A 78 -13.30 -10.52 0.75
N THR A 79 -13.74 -11.75 0.48
CA THR A 79 -13.46 -12.46 -0.77
C THR A 79 -14.07 -11.72 -1.98
N ILE A 80 -15.32 -11.26 -1.86
CA ILE A 80 -15.99 -10.47 -2.90
C ILE A 80 -15.23 -9.17 -3.18
N SER A 81 -14.82 -8.45 -2.13
CA SER A 81 -14.05 -7.20 -2.25
C SER A 81 -12.72 -7.41 -2.99
N VAL A 82 -11.99 -8.47 -2.64
CA VAL A 82 -10.73 -8.83 -3.30
C VAL A 82 -10.95 -9.17 -4.78
N ASN A 83 -12.00 -9.92 -5.11
CA ASN A 83 -12.34 -10.27 -6.48
C ASN A 83 -12.72 -9.04 -7.33
N ILE A 84 -13.47 -8.08 -6.77
CA ILE A 84 -13.79 -6.81 -7.45
C ILE A 84 -12.51 -6.02 -7.77
N GLY A 85 -11.57 -5.95 -6.82
CA GLY A 85 -10.28 -5.29 -7.03
C GLY A 85 -9.44 -5.93 -8.14
N MET A 86 -9.40 -7.28 -8.20
CA MET A 86 -8.73 -8.00 -9.28
C MET A 86 -9.36 -7.73 -10.65
N LEU A 87 -10.70 -7.70 -10.73
CA LEU A 87 -11.42 -7.38 -11.97
C LEU A 87 -11.14 -5.95 -12.45
N GLY A 88 -11.00 -4.97 -11.54
CA GLY A 88 -10.58 -3.62 -11.92
C GLY A 88 -9.22 -3.60 -12.61
N SER A 89 -8.26 -4.35 -12.07
CA SER A 89 -6.91 -4.45 -12.62
C SER A 89 -6.88 -5.16 -13.99
N ILE A 90 -7.71 -6.19 -14.17
CA ILE A 90 -7.76 -6.95 -15.43
C ILE A 90 -8.28 -6.09 -16.59
N ASN A 91 -9.25 -5.21 -16.32
CA ASN A 91 -9.80 -4.30 -17.34
C ASN A 91 -8.74 -3.30 -17.81
N ILE A 92 -7.96 -2.72 -16.90
CA ILE A 92 -6.86 -1.81 -17.26
C ILE A 92 -5.82 -2.50 -18.13
N ILE A 93 -5.44 -3.74 -17.79
CA ILE A 93 -4.49 -4.51 -18.58
C ILE A 93 -5.08 -4.84 -19.96
N ARG A 94 -6.36 -5.20 -20.03
CA ARG A 94 -7.06 -5.46 -21.28
C ARG A 94 -7.05 -4.23 -22.18
N GLU A 95 -7.40 -3.05 -21.68
CA GLU A 95 -7.35 -1.79 -22.44
C GLU A 95 -5.94 -1.52 -23.00
N ARG A 96 -4.89 -1.76 -22.20
CA ARG A 96 -3.49 -1.61 -22.65
C ARG A 96 -3.10 -2.62 -23.74
N ILE A 97 -3.61 -3.84 -23.66
CA ILE A 97 -3.38 -4.89 -24.68
C ILE A 97 -4.15 -4.58 -25.96
N GLU A 98 -5.40 -4.11 -25.86
CA GLU A 98 -6.20 -3.70 -27.03
C GLU A 98 -5.53 -2.52 -27.76
N GLN A 99 -4.89 -1.60 -27.03
CA GLN A 99 -4.05 -0.55 -27.62
C GLN A 99 -2.74 -1.07 -28.23
N TYR A 100 -2.33 -2.30 -27.92
CA TYR A 100 -1.14 -2.93 -28.50
C TYR A 100 -1.40 -3.45 -29.92
N ASN A 101 -1.99 -2.62 -30.77
CA ASN A 101 -2.10 -2.90 -32.18
C ASN A 101 -0.73 -2.66 -32.82
N ARG A 102 0.00 -3.74 -33.11
CA ARG A 102 1.34 -3.69 -33.70
C ARG A 102 1.20 -3.41 -35.19
N GLU A 103 0.92 -2.16 -35.55
CA GLU A 103 1.10 -1.71 -36.93
C GLU A 103 2.57 -1.93 -37.30
N VAL A 104 2.83 -2.90 -38.19
CA VAL A 104 4.15 -3.11 -38.77
C VAL A 104 4.43 -1.94 -39.70
N LYS A 105 4.86 -0.82 -39.13
CA LYS A 105 5.33 0.33 -39.90
C LYS A 105 6.69 -0.06 -40.49
N ILE A 106 6.77 -0.06 -41.82
CA ILE A 106 8.04 -0.04 -42.53
C ILE A 106 8.71 1.27 -42.10
N VAL A 107 9.81 1.16 -41.36
CA VAL A 107 10.53 2.34 -40.92
C VAL A 107 11.94 2.28 -41.44
N ASN A 108 12.39 3.38 -42.05
CA ASN A 108 13.77 3.56 -42.44
C ASN A 108 14.63 3.41 -41.17
N THR A 109 15.52 2.42 -41.21
CA THR A 109 16.46 2.10 -40.14
C THR A 109 17.86 2.42 -40.63
N GLY A 110 18.66 3.03 -39.77
CA GLY A 110 20.07 3.33 -40.01
C GLY A 110 20.98 2.60 -39.04
N THR A 111 22.28 2.72 -39.28
CA THR A 111 23.32 2.16 -38.41
C THR A 111 24.26 3.26 -37.93
N VAL A 112 24.58 3.24 -36.64
CA VAL A 112 25.56 4.16 -36.05
C VAL A 112 26.97 3.74 -36.47
N LEU A 113 27.67 4.63 -37.16
CA LEU A 113 29.06 4.40 -37.58
C LEU A 113 30.05 4.82 -36.50
N GLN A 114 29.80 5.96 -35.85
CA GLN A 114 30.74 6.55 -34.90
C GLN A 114 29.97 7.34 -33.83
N VAL A 115 30.44 7.27 -32.58
CA VAL A 115 29.93 8.08 -31.47
C VAL A 115 31.11 8.79 -30.78
N GLY A 116 31.02 10.11 -30.62
CA GLY A 116 32.03 10.90 -29.94
C GLY A 116 31.54 12.31 -29.62
N ASP A 117 31.94 12.87 -28.49
CA ASP A 117 31.61 14.25 -28.07
C ASP A 117 30.12 14.60 -28.08
N GLY A 118 29.26 13.61 -27.77
CA GLY A 118 27.80 13.78 -27.80
C GLY A 118 27.20 13.83 -29.22
N ILE A 119 28.00 13.55 -30.26
CA ILE A 119 27.59 13.49 -31.65
C ILE A 119 27.67 12.03 -32.12
N ALA A 120 26.62 11.56 -32.80
CA ALA A 120 26.59 10.25 -33.45
C ALA A 120 26.47 10.41 -34.98
N ARG A 121 27.37 9.76 -35.73
CA ARG A 121 27.31 9.69 -37.19
C ARG A 121 26.52 8.45 -37.61
N ILE A 122 25.47 8.65 -38.38
CA ILE A 122 24.54 7.59 -38.79
C ILE A 122 24.58 7.44 -40.31
N HIS A 123 24.53 6.20 -40.78
CA HIS A 123 24.39 5.86 -42.20
C HIS A 123 22.98 5.31 -42.49
N GLY A 124 22.44 5.64 -43.67
CA GLY A 124 21.14 5.12 -44.15
C GLY A 124 19.91 5.91 -43.70
N LEU A 125 20.08 7.04 -43.03
CA LEU A 125 19.00 7.97 -42.68
C LEU A 125 19.34 9.38 -43.18
N ASP A 126 18.41 9.99 -43.93
CA ASP A 126 18.58 11.36 -44.47
C ASP A 126 18.31 12.44 -43.41
N GLU A 127 17.58 12.11 -42.33
CA GLU A 127 17.21 13.02 -41.26
C GLU A 127 17.60 12.40 -39.90
N VAL A 128 18.50 13.07 -39.16
CA VAL A 128 18.94 12.65 -37.83
C VAL A 128 18.39 13.62 -36.80
N MET A 129 17.72 13.08 -35.79
CA MET A 129 17.00 13.83 -34.77
C MET A 129 17.75 13.79 -33.43
N ALA A 130 17.72 14.91 -32.69
CA ALA A 130 18.35 15.03 -31.38
C ALA A 130 17.59 14.25 -30.29
N GLY A 131 18.33 13.57 -29.41
CA GLY A 131 17.78 12.85 -28.26
C GLY A 131 18.84 12.61 -27.20
N ASP A 132 18.46 11.97 -26.09
CA ASP A 132 19.38 11.63 -25.00
C ASP A 132 20.34 10.52 -25.45
N GLY A 133 21.47 10.90 -26.05
CA GLY A 133 22.49 10.01 -26.62
C GLY A 133 23.34 9.23 -25.61
N LEU A 134 22.88 9.09 -24.37
CA LEU A 134 23.66 8.58 -23.23
C LEU A 134 24.05 7.10 -23.32
N MET A 135 23.46 6.33 -24.26
CA MET A 135 23.69 4.88 -24.40
C MET A 135 23.87 4.42 -25.86
N ILE A 136 24.30 5.30 -26.76
CA ILE A 136 24.48 4.93 -28.17
C ILE A 136 25.90 4.37 -28.37
N GLN A 137 26.00 3.19 -28.99
CA GLN A 137 27.28 2.54 -29.34
C GLN A 137 27.40 2.38 -30.86
N GLU A 138 28.63 2.29 -31.35
CA GLU A 138 28.90 1.93 -32.76
C GLU A 138 28.26 0.58 -33.10
N GLY A 139 27.63 0.50 -34.27
CA GLY A 139 26.85 -0.66 -34.70
C GLY A 139 25.40 -0.70 -34.20
N SER A 140 24.97 0.23 -33.34
CA SER A 140 23.57 0.29 -32.89
C SER A 140 22.62 0.60 -34.05
N SER A 141 21.44 -0.04 -34.05
CA SER A 141 20.37 0.28 -34.99
C SER A 141 19.59 1.50 -34.48
N VAL A 142 19.38 2.47 -35.37
CA VAL A 142 18.62 3.69 -35.10
C VAL A 142 17.42 3.78 -36.03
N LYS A 143 16.36 4.41 -35.56
CA LYS A 143 15.08 4.48 -36.23
C LYS A 143 14.59 5.92 -36.28
N ALA A 144 14.26 6.40 -37.47
CA ALA A 144 13.66 7.73 -37.62
C ALA A 144 12.23 7.74 -37.04
N THR A 145 11.90 8.81 -36.30
CA THR A 145 10.56 9.02 -35.75
C THR A 145 9.57 9.53 -36.81
N GLY A 146 10.06 10.02 -37.96
CA GLY A 146 9.27 10.55 -39.06
C GLY A 146 8.53 11.85 -38.75
N ARG A 147 8.90 12.53 -37.67
CA ARG A 147 8.35 13.82 -37.26
C ARG A 147 9.49 14.80 -37.02
N ILE A 148 9.31 16.05 -37.40
CA ILE A 148 10.22 17.15 -37.03
C ILE A 148 10.21 17.31 -35.51
N ALA A 149 11.29 17.83 -34.93
CA ALA A 149 11.43 18.01 -33.49
C ALA A 149 10.28 18.81 -32.90
N GLN A 150 9.56 18.16 -31.99
CA GLN A 150 8.33 18.65 -31.38
C GLN A 150 8.39 18.47 -29.86
N ILE A 151 7.84 19.46 -29.15
CA ILE A 151 7.66 19.43 -27.71
C ILE A 151 6.16 19.38 -27.40
N PRO A 152 5.71 18.47 -26.52
CA PRO A 152 4.34 18.49 -26.01
C PRO A 152 4.07 19.74 -25.17
N VAL A 153 2.89 20.32 -25.32
CA VAL A 153 2.42 21.49 -24.58
C VAL A 153 1.03 21.24 -24.00
N SER A 154 0.78 21.77 -22.80
CA SER A 154 -0.53 21.80 -22.15
C SER A 154 -0.50 22.74 -20.92
N GLU A 155 -1.69 23.10 -20.43
CA GLU A 155 -1.81 23.79 -19.13
C GLU A 155 -1.35 22.92 -17.95
N ALA A 156 -1.30 21.59 -18.12
CA ALA A 156 -0.86 20.64 -17.09
C ALA A 156 0.64 20.75 -16.75
N TYR A 157 1.43 21.47 -17.55
CA TYR A 157 2.82 21.79 -17.26
C TYR A 157 2.98 22.87 -16.20
N LEU A 158 1.93 23.65 -15.90
CA LEU A 158 2.02 24.75 -14.95
C LEU A 158 2.37 24.24 -13.54
N GLY A 159 3.48 24.74 -12.99
CA GLY A 159 3.97 24.35 -11.67
C GLY A 159 4.67 22.97 -11.62
N ARG A 160 4.96 22.38 -12.78
CA ARG A 160 5.80 21.18 -12.92
C ARG A 160 7.24 21.58 -13.24
N VAL A 161 8.18 20.67 -12.96
CA VAL A 161 9.58 20.82 -13.40
C VAL A 161 9.84 19.81 -14.50
N ILE A 162 10.29 20.30 -15.65
CA ILE A 162 10.54 19.50 -16.85
C ILE A 162 11.96 19.69 -17.37
N ASN A 163 12.46 18.70 -18.10
CA ASN A 163 13.69 18.83 -18.87
C ASN A 163 13.44 19.50 -20.25
N ALA A 164 14.51 19.65 -21.05
CA ALA A 164 14.44 20.27 -22.38
C ALA A 164 13.55 19.52 -23.39
N LEU A 165 13.25 18.24 -23.12
CA LEU A 165 12.34 17.41 -23.92
C LEU A 165 10.92 17.35 -23.33
N ALA A 166 10.60 18.27 -22.40
CA ALA A 166 9.34 18.34 -21.66
C ALA A 166 8.97 17.09 -20.85
N LYS A 167 9.96 16.27 -20.46
CA LYS A 167 9.73 15.16 -19.52
C LYS A 167 9.78 15.68 -18.08
N PRO A 168 8.83 15.28 -17.21
CA PRO A 168 8.84 15.68 -15.82
C PRO A 168 10.03 15.08 -15.07
N ILE A 169 10.73 15.92 -14.31
CA ILE A 169 11.85 15.54 -13.43
C ILE A 169 11.54 15.80 -11.94
N ASP A 170 10.32 16.23 -11.63
CA ASP A 170 9.84 16.56 -10.28
C ASP A 170 9.30 15.36 -9.49
N GLY A 171 9.29 14.15 -10.07
CA GLY A 171 8.80 12.93 -9.42
C GLY A 171 7.27 12.86 -9.22
N ARG A 172 6.50 13.79 -9.79
CA ARG A 172 5.02 13.84 -9.62
C ARG A 172 4.24 13.03 -10.68
N GLY A 173 4.88 12.07 -11.34
CA GLY A 173 4.30 11.26 -12.41
C GLY A 173 4.29 11.95 -13.77
N GLU A 174 3.66 11.34 -14.76
CA GLU A 174 3.60 11.87 -16.14
C GLU A 174 2.71 13.13 -16.25
N ILE A 175 2.89 13.89 -17.34
CA ILE A 175 2.08 15.08 -17.64
C ILE A 175 1.23 14.76 -18.87
N SER A 176 -0.08 14.93 -18.76
CA SER A 176 -0.99 14.81 -19.90
C SER A 176 -0.80 16.01 -20.84
N ALA A 177 -0.24 15.76 -22.00
CA ALA A 177 -0.10 16.75 -23.06
C ALA A 177 -1.36 16.80 -23.93
N SER A 178 -1.83 17.99 -24.27
CA SER A 178 -2.99 18.19 -25.15
C SER A 178 -2.58 18.39 -26.60
N GLU A 179 -1.45 19.05 -26.83
CA GLU A 179 -0.96 19.41 -28.16
C GLU A 179 0.57 19.25 -28.26
N SER A 180 1.12 19.34 -29.47
CA SER A 180 2.57 19.36 -29.72
C SER A 180 2.94 20.55 -30.60
N ARG A 181 4.04 21.24 -30.28
CA ARG A 181 4.59 22.35 -31.08
C ARG A 181 5.98 22.04 -31.59
N LEU A 182 6.31 22.55 -32.78
CA LEU A 182 7.67 22.47 -33.31
C LEU A 182 8.62 23.26 -32.40
N ILE A 183 9.81 22.70 -32.15
CA ILE A 183 10.86 23.41 -31.40
C ILE A 183 11.32 24.64 -32.19
N GLU A 184 11.51 24.47 -33.49
CA GLU A 184 12.00 25.50 -34.41
C GLU A 184 10.85 26.16 -35.19
N SER A 185 9.85 26.72 -34.49
CA SER A 185 8.78 27.47 -35.15
C SER A 185 9.25 28.90 -35.49
N PRO A 186 8.99 29.42 -36.71
CA PRO A 186 9.39 30.77 -37.07
C PRO A 186 8.67 31.81 -36.21
N ALA A 187 9.40 32.88 -35.84
CA ALA A 187 8.82 33.98 -35.08
C ALA A 187 7.72 34.70 -35.88
N PRO A 188 6.68 35.26 -35.21
CA PRO A 188 5.63 36.01 -35.88
C PRO A 188 6.19 37.17 -36.72
N GLY A 189 5.68 37.34 -37.95
CA GLY A 189 6.09 38.42 -38.86
C GLY A 189 5.68 39.80 -38.38
N ILE A 190 6.21 40.86 -38.99
CA ILE A 190 5.98 42.25 -38.54
C ILE A 190 4.49 42.62 -38.56
N ILE A 191 3.74 42.15 -39.57
CA ILE A 191 2.31 42.45 -39.74
C ILE A 191 1.45 41.87 -38.60
N SER A 192 1.85 40.73 -38.02
CA SER A 192 1.10 40.09 -36.93
C SER A 192 1.48 40.60 -35.54
N ARG A 193 2.50 41.45 -35.43
CA ARG A 193 2.90 42.08 -34.16
C ARG A 193 2.08 43.33 -33.90
N ARG A 194 1.70 43.55 -32.64
CA ARG A 194 1.12 44.81 -32.17
C ARG A 194 2.16 45.57 -31.36
N SER A 195 2.06 46.90 -31.32
CA SER A 195 2.85 47.72 -30.41
C SER A 195 2.58 47.29 -28.97
N VAL A 196 3.62 47.18 -28.15
CA VAL A 196 3.47 46.88 -26.72
C VAL A 196 3.00 48.15 -26.01
N TYR A 197 1.80 48.14 -25.45
CA TYR A 197 1.21 49.28 -24.72
C TYR A 197 0.82 48.96 -23.27
N GLU A 198 0.83 47.67 -22.89
CA GLU A 198 0.55 47.22 -21.53
C GLU A 198 1.88 46.95 -20.79
N PRO A 199 2.12 47.61 -19.64
CA PRO A 199 3.34 47.41 -18.87
C PRO A 199 3.30 46.12 -18.05
N LEU A 200 4.39 45.34 -18.06
CA LEU A 200 4.60 44.21 -17.15
C LEU A 200 5.27 44.71 -15.86
N GLN A 201 4.56 44.64 -14.73
CA GLN A 201 5.03 45.21 -13.47
C GLN A 201 6.06 44.30 -12.79
N THR A 202 7.32 44.72 -12.68
CA THR A 202 8.38 43.90 -12.03
C THR A 202 8.36 43.95 -10.51
N GLY A 203 7.72 44.96 -9.90
CA GLY A 203 7.72 45.17 -8.45
C GLY A 203 9.01 45.79 -7.90
N LEU A 204 9.98 46.13 -8.76
CA LEU A 204 11.26 46.71 -8.37
C LEU A 204 11.33 48.20 -8.72
N ILE A 205 11.87 49.00 -7.79
CA ILE A 205 12.00 50.47 -7.95
C ILE A 205 13.20 50.81 -8.86
N ALA A 206 14.22 49.96 -8.92
CA ALA A 206 15.38 50.12 -9.79
C ALA A 206 15.93 48.76 -10.25
N ILE A 207 16.40 48.69 -11.50
CA ILE A 207 17.05 47.51 -12.07
C ILE A 207 18.54 47.82 -12.18
N ASP A 208 19.36 47.25 -11.29
CA ASP A 208 20.81 47.42 -11.31
C ASP A 208 21.50 46.28 -12.09
N ARG A 209 22.58 46.62 -12.80
CA ARG A 209 23.19 45.82 -13.87
C ARG A 209 24.02 44.63 -13.37
N GLN A 210 24.50 44.64 -12.12
CA GLN A 210 25.75 43.90 -11.84
C GLN A 210 25.71 42.61 -11.00
N THR A 211 24.69 42.26 -10.21
CA THR A 211 24.72 40.96 -9.46
C THR A 211 23.37 40.29 -9.15
N GLY A 212 22.23 40.85 -9.58
CA GLY A 212 20.90 40.36 -9.19
C GLY A 212 20.07 39.68 -10.28
N LYS A 213 20.63 39.23 -11.41
CA LYS A 213 19.82 38.81 -12.59
C LYS A 213 18.76 37.74 -12.26
N THR A 214 19.15 36.70 -11.52
CA THR A 214 18.21 35.67 -11.05
C THR A 214 17.19 36.26 -10.08
N ALA A 215 17.64 37.06 -9.11
CA ALA A 215 16.76 37.71 -8.12
C ALA A 215 15.70 38.61 -8.79
N VAL A 216 16.10 39.44 -9.76
CA VAL A 216 15.19 40.30 -10.53
C VAL A 216 14.16 39.48 -11.29
N ALA A 217 14.57 38.38 -11.92
CA ALA A 217 13.67 37.49 -12.65
C ALA A 217 12.70 36.77 -11.69
N THR A 218 13.18 36.28 -10.55
CA THR A 218 12.33 35.62 -9.55
C THR A 218 11.36 36.59 -8.91
N ASP A 219 11.79 37.80 -8.56
CA ASP A 219 10.93 38.83 -7.96
C ASP A 219 9.85 39.26 -8.95
N THR A 220 10.19 39.39 -10.24
CA THR A 220 9.21 39.68 -11.29
C THR A 220 8.14 38.60 -11.37
N ILE A 221 8.53 37.31 -11.33
CA ILE A 221 7.59 36.17 -11.36
C ILE A 221 6.71 36.14 -10.10
N LEU A 222 7.28 36.41 -8.94
CA LEU A 222 6.54 36.49 -7.67
C LEU A 222 5.51 37.64 -7.72
N ASN A 223 5.87 38.79 -8.27
CA ASN A 223 4.96 39.92 -8.41
C ASN A 223 3.80 39.65 -9.37
N GLN A 224 3.96 38.73 -10.34
CA GLN A 224 2.89 38.34 -11.27
C GLN A 224 1.86 37.38 -10.65
N GLN A 225 2.06 36.90 -9.41
CA GLN A 225 1.10 36.01 -8.77
C GLN A 225 -0.28 36.68 -8.65
N GLY A 226 -1.30 36.06 -9.26
CA GLY A 226 -2.66 36.58 -9.28
C GLY A 226 -2.96 37.61 -10.37
N GLN A 227 -1.98 37.96 -11.23
CA GLN A 227 -2.15 38.96 -12.31
C GLN A 227 -2.47 38.33 -13.68
N ASN A 228 -2.92 37.08 -13.72
CA ASN A 228 -3.24 36.32 -14.95
C ASN A 228 -2.09 36.27 -15.99
N VAL A 229 -0.84 36.31 -15.52
CA VAL A 229 0.36 36.14 -16.35
C VAL A 229 0.94 34.75 -16.10
N ILE A 230 1.22 34.01 -17.17
CA ILE A 230 1.90 32.71 -17.10
C ILE A 230 3.41 32.95 -17.20
N CYS A 231 4.15 32.48 -16.19
CA CYS A 231 5.60 32.63 -16.14
C CYS A 231 6.28 31.28 -16.40
N GLY A 232 7.27 31.28 -17.29
CA GLY A 232 8.21 30.17 -17.47
C GLY A 232 9.61 30.62 -17.06
N PHE A 233 10.31 29.78 -16.30
CA PHE A 233 11.72 30.01 -15.94
C PHE A 233 12.57 28.90 -16.55
N MET A 234 13.59 29.28 -17.32
CA MET A 234 14.50 28.35 -17.99
C MET A 234 15.91 28.54 -17.44
N PHE A 235 16.55 27.44 -17.05
CA PHE A 235 17.92 27.43 -16.54
C PHE A 235 18.89 26.95 -17.64
N GLY A 236 19.96 27.71 -17.87
CA GLY A 236 21.12 27.25 -18.63
C GLY A 236 22.09 26.49 -17.72
N SER A 237 22.81 25.51 -18.25
CA SER A 237 23.69 24.62 -17.50
C SER A 237 24.79 25.36 -16.71
N GLY A 238 24.66 25.41 -15.38
CA GLY A 238 25.68 25.93 -14.46
C GLY A 238 25.36 25.78 -12.96
N ARG A 239 25.72 24.63 -12.37
CA ARG A 239 25.91 24.30 -10.92
C ARG A 239 24.71 24.38 -9.92
N ASP A 240 24.63 23.31 -9.10
CA ASP A 240 23.88 22.96 -7.86
C ASP A 240 22.46 23.49 -7.54
N TYR A 241 21.63 22.57 -7.00
CA TYR A 241 20.18 22.71 -6.77
C TYR A 241 19.83 23.44 -5.46
N GLY A 242 18.89 24.39 -5.52
CA GLY A 242 18.23 24.98 -4.34
C GLY A 242 16.71 24.83 -4.40
N SER A 243 16.09 24.21 -3.38
CA SER A 243 14.62 24.15 -3.25
C SER A 243 14.13 25.11 -2.18
N PHE A 244 13.16 25.98 -2.52
CA PHE A 244 12.41 26.77 -1.53
C PHE A 244 10.92 26.36 -1.55
N LYS A 245 10.33 26.21 -0.35
CA LYS A 245 8.94 25.80 -0.16
C LYS A 245 8.13 26.99 0.33
N MET A 246 7.09 27.40 -0.42
CA MET A 246 6.14 28.43 0.05
C MET A 246 4.69 28.01 -0.28
N ASN A 247 3.81 28.04 0.73
CA ASN A 247 2.35 27.80 0.62
C ASN A 247 1.94 26.55 -0.20
N GLY A 248 2.64 25.42 0.01
CA GLY A 248 2.28 24.14 -0.61
C GLY A 248 2.64 24.00 -2.10
N LYS A 249 3.19 25.04 -2.74
CA LYS A 249 3.78 24.96 -4.08
C LYS A 249 5.29 25.01 -3.96
N ILE A 250 5.94 23.89 -4.26
CA ILE A 250 7.40 23.83 -4.34
C ILE A 250 7.79 24.38 -5.71
N ILE A 251 8.49 25.52 -5.71
CA ILE A 251 9.16 26.06 -6.88
C ILE A 251 10.61 25.60 -6.74
N TYR A 252 11.03 24.69 -7.62
CA TYR A 252 12.42 24.28 -7.68
C TYR A 252 13.18 25.28 -8.56
N PHE A 253 14.29 25.78 -8.05
CA PHE A 253 15.25 26.58 -8.81
C PHE A 253 16.48 25.72 -9.07
N HIS A 254 17.20 26.02 -10.15
CA HIS A 254 18.65 25.89 -10.13
C HIS A 254 19.23 27.22 -9.64
#